data_AF-W2TPF3-F1
#
_entry.id   AF-W2TPF3-F1
#
_cell.length_a   1.000
_cell.length_b   1.000
_cell.length_c   1.000
_cell.angle_alpha   90.00
_cell.angle_beta   90.00
_cell.angle_gamma   90.00
#
_symmetry.space_group_name_H-M   'P 1'
#
loop_
_entity.id
_entity.type
_entity.pdbx_description
1 polymer ?
#
loop_
_entity_poly.entity_id
_entity_poly.type
_entity_poly.pdbx_seq_one_letter_code
_entity_poly.pdbx_strand_id
1 'polypeptide(L)'
;MHCTTDYLFVPPFMAYPTPDTYNEVKTHPCCGRALGVAGCQHAESHVTDTMRESVLSEFHATPEPAGPSDPRTDTFYALDCEFVYTTWGKEAARVTVVDEYGNEVLDCVFRPDHELVDPNTRYSGLTTEDIENSDTTLSDVREILFEMINSDTVLIGHALENDLKALRIVHDNVIDTSVLFSRSSAEGRRFKRSLKSLAREKLDMEIQSEGGTSYTEFLSSKRILKSIFTAGGHDSGEDAWAAMRLVLRAVKSALP
;
A
#
# COMPACT_ATOMS: atom_id res chain seq x y z
N MET A 1 -22.15 3.87 15.96
CA MET A 1 -21.67 2.76 15.11
C MET A 1 -21.55 3.29 13.69
N HIS A 2 -20.37 3.77 13.30
CA HIS A 2 -20.13 4.37 11.99
C HIS A 2 -19.24 3.43 11.17
N CYS A 3 -19.59 3.21 9.90
CA CYS A 3 -18.68 2.58 8.93
C CYS A 3 -17.48 3.53 8.80
N THR A 4 -16.33 3.14 9.33
CA THR A 4 -15.09 3.90 9.20
C THR A 4 -14.52 3.64 7.82
N THR A 5 -14.97 4.44 6.86
CA THR A 5 -14.14 4.80 5.72
C THR A 5 -13.89 6.29 5.88
N ASP A 6 -12.68 6.63 6.33
CA ASP A 6 -12.16 7.98 6.31
C ASP A 6 -12.21 8.50 4.86
N TYR A 7 -13.21 9.33 4.57
CA TYR A 7 -13.22 10.23 3.44
C TYR A 7 -13.70 11.61 3.90
N LEU A 8 -12.70 12.49 4.04
CA LEU A 8 -12.69 13.89 3.60
C LEU A 8 -13.66 14.88 4.26
N PHE A 9 -13.06 15.77 5.06
CA PHE A 9 -13.22 17.22 4.98
C PHE A 9 -14.44 17.74 4.21
N VAL A 10 -15.46 18.21 4.94
CA VAL A 10 -16.35 19.26 4.44
C VAL A 10 -15.68 20.59 4.81
N PRO A 11 -15.15 21.38 3.86
CA PRO A 11 -14.64 22.71 4.19
C PRO A 11 -15.80 23.60 4.70
N PRO A 12 -15.57 24.46 5.71
CA PRO A 12 -16.59 25.36 6.22
C PRO A 12 -16.63 26.56 5.27
N PHE A 13 -17.36 26.50 4.16
CA PHE A 13 -17.89 27.64 3.40
C PHE A 13 -18.41 27.15 2.05
N MET A 14 -19.69 26.76 1.97
CA MET A 14 -20.51 27.00 0.78
C MET A 14 -21.99 26.80 1.09
N ALA A 15 -22.80 27.61 0.41
CA ALA A 15 -24.16 27.98 0.73
C ALA A 15 -25.15 26.81 0.84
N TYR A 16 -26.16 27.01 1.71
CA TYR A 16 -27.39 26.21 1.71
C TYR A 16 -28.02 26.20 0.30
N PRO A 17 -28.20 25.03 -0.34
CA PRO A 17 -29.04 24.96 -1.53
C PRO A 17 -30.51 24.97 -1.12
N THR A 18 -31.31 25.66 -1.92
CA THR A 18 -32.78 25.71 -1.85
C THR A 18 -33.42 24.34 -2.09
N PRO A 19 -34.65 24.12 -1.62
CA PRO A 19 -35.26 22.79 -1.57
C PRO A 19 -35.88 22.42 -2.93
N ASP A 20 -35.12 21.71 -3.77
CA ASP A 20 -35.68 21.03 -4.94
C ASP A 20 -35.40 19.51 -4.88
N THR A 21 -36.50 18.79 -4.67
CA THR A 21 -36.80 17.39 -4.95
C THR A 21 -35.69 16.51 -5.54
N TYR A 22 -34.97 15.76 -4.69
CA TYR A 22 -34.64 14.34 -4.87
C TYR A 22 -34.38 13.78 -3.47
N ASN A 23 -35.11 12.74 -3.05
CA ASN A 23 -34.77 11.98 -1.84
C ASN A 23 -33.46 11.22 -2.11
N GLU A 24 -32.32 11.89 -2.03
CA GLU A 24 -31.02 11.22 -1.99
C GLU A 24 -30.95 10.41 -0.71
N VAL A 25 -31.24 9.11 -0.83
CA VAL A 25 -30.99 8.14 0.21
C VAL A 25 -29.48 8.14 0.44
N LYS A 26 -29.05 8.79 1.52
CA LYS A 26 -27.64 8.76 1.93
C LYS A 26 -27.21 7.31 2.11
N THR A 27 -26.05 6.94 1.62
CA THR A 27 -25.51 5.57 1.68
C THR A 27 -24.19 5.51 2.44
N HIS A 28 -23.85 4.33 2.94
CA HIS A 28 -22.53 4.01 3.48
C HIS A 28 -21.51 3.96 2.34
N PRO A 29 -20.43 4.75 2.37
CA PRO A 29 -19.44 4.79 1.28
C PRO A 29 -18.77 3.44 1.04
N CYS A 30 -18.60 2.66 2.11
CA CYS A 30 -17.94 1.36 2.11
C CYS A 30 -18.69 0.28 1.31
N CYS A 31 -20.01 0.34 1.20
CA CYS A 31 -20.81 -0.72 0.56
C CYS A 31 -22.04 -0.25 -0.20
N GLY A 32 -22.25 1.06 -0.30
CA GLY A 32 -23.42 1.66 -0.97
C GLY A 32 -24.77 1.34 -0.32
N ARG A 33 -24.80 0.66 0.84
CA ARG A 33 -26.06 0.37 1.56
C ARG A 33 -26.63 1.65 2.16
N ALA A 34 -27.95 1.76 2.25
CA ALA A 34 -28.60 2.95 2.82
C ALA A 34 -28.16 3.25 4.27
N LEU A 35 -28.05 4.54 4.63
CA LEU A 35 -27.86 4.93 6.02
C LEU A 35 -29.10 4.51 6.85
N GLY A 36 -28.87 3.91 8.01
CA GLY A 36 -29.92 3.34 8.86
C GLY A 36 -30.05 1.82 8.79
N VAL A 37 -29.42 1.16 7.80
CA VAL A 37 -29.19 -0.30 7.85
C VAL A 37 -27.79 -0.62 8.35
N ALA A 38 -27.61 -1.84 8.86
CA ALA A 38 -26.32 -2.35 9.30
C ALA A 38 -25.28 -2.25 8.15
N GLY A 39 -24.08 -1.77 8.50
CA GLY A 39 -22.96 -1.66 7.58
C GLY A 39 -22.53 -3.02 7.04
N CYS A 40 -21.68 -3.03 6.02
CA CYS A 40 -21.08 -4.29 5.55
C CYS A 40 -20.07 -4.86 6.55
N GLN A 41 -19.53 -4.02 7.43
CA GLN A 41 -18.53 -4.33 8.44
C GLN A 41 -18.78 -3.52 9.70
N HIS A 42 -18.34 -4.07 10.83
CA HIS A 42 -18.40 -3.44 12.14
C HIS A 42 -17.07 -3.74 12.84
N ALA A 43 -16.54 -2.73 13.54
CA ALA A 43 -15.39 -2.87 14.43
C ALA A 43 -15.78 -2.32 15.79
N GLU A 44 -15.17 -2.86 16.85
CA GLU A 44 -15.39 -2.40 18.22
C GLU A 44 -14.75 -1.02 18.48
N SER A 45 -13.70 -0.71 17.72
CA SER A 45 -12.89 0.50 17.86
C SER A 45 -12.86 1.32 16.57
N HIS A 46 -12.76 2.64 16.71
CA HIS A 46 -12.45 3.54 15.60
C HIS A 46 -10.93 3.69 15.51
N VAL A 47 -10.38 3.56 14.31
CA VAL A 47 -8.96 3.76 14.03
C VAL A 47 -8.81 4.96 13.11
N THR A 48 -7.86 5.84 13.40
CA THR A 48 -7.60 7.02 12.58
C THR A 48 -6.51 6.75 11.56
N ASP A 49 -6.68 7.27 10.33
CA ASP A 49 -5.63 7.31 9.32
C ASP A 49 -4.72 8.55 9.44
N THR A 50 -4.93 9.40 10.44
CA THR A 50 -4.14 10.62 10.63
C THR A 50 -2.96 10.37 11.55
N MET A 51 -1.76 10.63 11.05
CA MET A 51 -0.53 10.56 11.83
C MET A 51 -0.46 11.70 12.86
N ARG A 52 -0.03 11.38 14.08
CA ARG A 52 0.17 12.38 15.15
C ARG A 52 1.41 13.22 14.85
N GLU A 53 1.37 14.50 15.23
CA GLU A 53 2.48 15.45 15.06
C GLU A 53 3.78 14.96 15.70
N SER A 54 3.70 14.26 16.84
CA SER A 54 4.86 13.70 17.54
C SER A 54 5.65 12.69 16.70
N VAL A 55 5.01 12.00 15.75
CA VAL A 55 5.65 11.00 14.90
C VAL A 55 6.46 11.65 13.77
N LEU A 56 6.21 12.92 13.46
CA LEU A 56 6.92 13.62 12.38
C LEU A 56 8.43 13.75 12.63
N SER A 57 8.86 13.76 13.90
CA SER A 57 10.28 13.78 14.26
C SER A 57 10.99 12.42 14.10
N GLU A 58 10.24 11.36 13.82
CA GLU A 58 10.75 9.98 13.73
C GLU A 58 11.01 9.56 12.27
N PHE A 59 10.91 10.49 11.33
CA PHE A 59 11.21 10.25 9.92
C PHE A 59 12.71 10.30 9.67
N HIS A 60 13.20 9.31 8.93
CA HIS A 60 14.59 9.24 8.52
C HIS A 60 14.69 9.33 7.00
N ALA A 61 15.54 10.23 6.51
CA ALA A 61 15.89 10.24 5.10
C ALA A 61 16.72 9.01 4.75
N THR A 62 16.49 8.45 3.55
CA THR A 62 17.39 7.44 3.00
C THR A 62 18.83 7.97 2.97
N PRO A 63 19.84 7.14 3.26
CA PRO A 63 21.22 7.59 3.31
C PRO A 63 21.70 8.06 1.93
N GLU A 64 22.62 9.02 1.92
CA GLU A 64 23.35 9.40 0.72
C GLU A 64 24.20 8.21 0.20
N PRO A 65 24.55 8.19 -1.10
CA PRO A 65 25.45 7.19 -1.63
C PRO A 65 26.81 7.22 -0.90
N ALA A 66 27.34 6.04 -0.57
CA ALA A 66 28.64 5.89 0.07
C ALA A 66 29.82 6.35 -0.82
N GLY A 67 29.56 6.53 -2.12
CA GLY A 67 30.48 7.06 -3.11
C GLY A 67 30.01 6.73 -4.53
N PRO A 68 30.80 7.09 -5.57
CA PRO A 68 30.42 6.91 -6.98
C PRO A 68 30.24 5.46 -7.45
N SER A 69 30.64 4.48 -6.62
CA SER A 69 30.53 3.05 -6.92
C SER A 69 29.69 2.33 -5.87
N ASP A 70 28.86 3.07 -5.13
CA ASP A 70 27.89 2.49 -4.22
C ASP A 70 26.90 1.63 -5.03
N PRO A 71 26.80 0.32 -4.74
CA PRO A 71 25.97 -0.61 -5.51
C PRO A 71 24.47 -0.34 -5.42
N ARG A 72 24.04 0.53 -4.51
CA ARG A 72 22.64 0.95 -4.36
C ARG A 72 22.24 2.07 -5.32
N THR A 73 23.22 2.70 -5.97
CA THR A 73 23.01 3.82 -6.92
C THR A 73 22.54 3.28 -8.27
N ASP A 74 21.63 4.01 -8.93
CA ASP A 74 21.04 3.63 -10.23
C ASP A 74 20.32 2.27 -10.24
N THR A 75 20.01 1.71 -9.07
CA THR A 75 19.16 0.53 -8.92
C THR A 75 17.71 0.93 -8.72
N PHE A 76 16.80 -0.03 -8.90
CA PHE A 76 15.39 0.19 -8.66
C PHE A 76 14.73 -1.03 -8.02
N TYR A 77 13.83 -0.78 -7.08
CA TYR A 77 13.11 -1.81 -6.35
C TYR A 77 11.62 -1.47 -6.30
N ALA A 78 10.77 -2.50 -6.30
CA ALA A 78 9.38 -2.31 -5.94
C ALA A 78 9.15 -2.65 -4.47
N LEU A 79 8.36 -1.84 -3.78
CA LEU A 79 8.08 -1.97 -2.35
C LEU A 79 6.58 -1.93 -2.12
N ASP A 80 6.10 -2.80 -1.23
CA ASP A 80 4.73 -2.84 -0.74
C ASP A 80 4.69 -3.28 0.72
N CYS A 81 3.79 -2.69 1.51
CA CYS A 81 3.59 -3.01 2.93
C CYS A 81 2.21 -3.58 3.21
N GLU A 82 2.13 -4.50 4.16
CA GLU A 82 0.86 -4.90 4.76
C GLU A 82 0.59 -4.10 6.04
N PHE A 83 -0.64 -3.62 6.16
CA PHE A 83 -1.04 -2.72 7.23
C PHE A 83 -1.98 -3.37 8.24
N VAL A 84 -1.76 -3.03 9.50
CA VAL A 84 -2.55 -3.45 10.66
C VAL A 84 -3.06 -2.22 11.40
N TYR A 85 -3.99 -2.44 12.33
CA TYR A 85 -4.53 -1.38 13.16
C TYR A 85 -4.03 -1.50 14.59
N THR A 86 -3.53 -0.40 15.13
CA THR A 86 -3.02 -0.29 16.49
C THR A 86 -3.74 0.82 17.25
N THR A 87 -3.41 0.97 18.53
CA THR A 87 -3.89 2.07 19.38
C THR A 87 -3.46 3.46 18.87
N TRP A 88 -2.53 3.54 17.90
CA TRP A 88 -2.05 4.79 17.31
C TRP A 88 -2.55 5.06 15.89
N GLY A 89 -3.34 4.16 15.31
CA GLY A 89 -3.83 4.29 13.95
C GLY A 89 -3.44 3.10 13.09
N LYS A 90 -3.29 3.36 11.79
CA LYS A 90 -2.78 2.38 10.83
C LYS A 90 -1.25 2.36 10.86
N GLU A 91 -0.66 1.18 11.06
CA GLU A 91 0.78 0.94 11.03
C GLU A 91 1.11 -0.24 10.11
N ALA A 92 2.31 -0.27 9.54
CA ALA A 92 2.77 -1.43 8.76
C ALA A 92 3.26 -2.53 9.71
N ALA A 93 3.07 -3.79 9.30
CA ALA A 93 3.57 -4.96 10.03
C ALA A 93 4.24 -6.00 9.10
N ARG A 94 4.24 -5.77 7.79
CA ARG A 94 5.07 -6.50 6.84
C ARG A 94 5.57 -5.55 5.76
N VAL A 95 6.80 -5.75 5.31
CA VAL A 95 7.33 -5.09 4.12
C VAL A 95 7.88 -6.15 3.18
N THR A 96 7.57 -5.99 1.89
CA THR A 96 8.11 -6.81 0.82
C THR A 96 8.80 -5.92 -0.20
N VAL A 97 10.02 -6.28 -0.58
CA VAL A 97 10.81 -5.60 -1.61
C VAL A 97 11.15 -6.59 -2.71
N VAL A 98 10.89 -6.18 -3.95
CA VAL A 98 11.05 -7.00 -5.14
C VAL A 98 12.05 -6.35 -6.11
N ASP A 99 12.97 -7.15 -6.64
CA ASP A 99 13.96 -6.72 -7.63
C ASP A 99 13.40 -6.62 -9.06
N GLU A 100 14.24 -6.25 -10.03
CA GLU A 100 13.85 -6.09 -11.43
C GLU A 100 13.43 -7.39 -12.12
N TYR A 101 13.77 -8.54 -11.55
CA TYR A 101 13.43 -9.87 -12.05
C TYR A 101 12.17 -10.44 -11.40
N GLY A 102 11.63 -9.76 -10.39
CA GLY A 102 10.46 -10.24 -9.65
C GLY A 102 10.81 -11.16 -8.48
N ASN A 103 12.07 -11.18 -8.03
CA ASN A 103 12.46 -11.91 -6.82
C ASN A 103 12.20 -11.02 -5.59
N GLU A 104 11.61 -11.61 -4.56
CA GLU A 104 11.53 -11.00 -3.23
C GLU A 104 12.92 -10.97 -2.61
N VAL A 105 13.54 -9.80 -2.59
CA VAL A 105 14.86 -9.57 -1.98
C VAL A 105 14.76 -9.20 -0.50
N LEU A 106 13.58 -8.78 -0.05
CA LEU A 106 13.20 -8.64 1.36
C LEU A 106 11.73 -9.04 1.50
N ASP A 107 11.42 -9.88 2.48
CA ASP A 107 10.05 -10.21 2.92
C ASP A 107 10.10 -10.37 4.44
N CYS A 108 9.61 -9.36 5.16
CA CYS A 108 9.81 -9.27 6.60
C CYS A 108 8.51 -8.88 7.31
N VAL A 109 8.05 -9.75 8.21
CA VAL A 109 7.00 -9.42 9.20
C VAL A 109 7.68 -8.85 10.44
N PHE A 110 7.18 -7.72 10.93
CA PHE A 110 7.75 -6.99 12.06
C PHE A 110 6.66 -6.50 13.01
N ARG A 111 7.04 -6.33 14.27
CA ARG A 111 6.13 -5.89 15.33
C ARG A 111 5.95 -4.37 15.27
N PRO A 112 4.69 -3.85 15.18
CA PRO A 112 4.41 -2.43 15.32
C PRO A 112 4.85 -1.89 16.69
N ASP A 113 5.10 -0.59 16.77
CA ASP A 113 5.52 0.06 18.02
C ASP A 113 4.41 0.08 19.08
N HIS A 114 3.15 0.09 18.62
CA HIS A 114 1.98 0.25 19.47
C HIS A 114 1.15 -1.04 19.56
N GLU A 115 0.34 -1.13 20.62
CA GLU A 115 -0.51 -2.29 20.89
C GLU A 115 -1.46 -2.57 19.73
N LEU A 116 -1.45 -3.81 19.24
CA LEU A 116 -2.27 -4.31 18.15
C LEU A 116 -3.75 -4.31 18.57
N VAL A 117 -4.61 -3.72 17.73
CA VAL A 117 -6.07 -3.72 17.89
C VAL A 117 -6.72 -4.72 16.94
N ASP A 118 -6.30 -4.74 15.68
CA ASP A 118 -6.81 -5.65 14.66
C ASP A 118 -5.70 -5.94 13.63
N PRO A 119 -5.33 -7.22 13.41
CA PRO A 119 -4.33 -7.61 12.41
C PRO A 119 -4.78 -7.34 10.98
N ASN A 120 -6.05 -6.99 10.76
CA ASN A 120 -6.62 -6.68 9.46
C ASN A 120 -6.42 -7.82 8.45
N THR A 121 -6.45 -9.07 8.94
CA THR A 121 -6.00 -10.28 8.24
C THR A 121 -6.57 -10.39 6.84
N ARG A 122 -7.84 -10.04 6.64
CA ARG A 122 -8.50 -10.07 5.31
C ARG A 122 -7.77 -9.33 4.20
N TYR A 123 -6.94 -8.33 4.54
CA TYR A 123 -6.12 -7.57 3.61
C TYR A 123 -4.65 -7.85 3.86
N SER A 124 -4.20 -7.86 5.13
CA SER A 124 -2.78 -8.04 5.46
C SER A 124 -2.26 -9.47 5.27
N GLY A 125 -3.15 -10.47 5.33
CA GLY A 125 -2.80 -11.88 5.41
C GLY A 125 -2.10 -12.29 6.73
N LEU A 126 -1.93 -11.36 7.67
CA LEU A 126 -1.21 -11.59 8.93
C LEU A 126 -2.17 -12.03 10.04
N THR A 127 -1.71 -12.97 10.86
CA THR A 127 -2.36 -13.30 12.13
C THR A 127 -1.73 -12.51 13.27
N THR A 128 -2.43 -12.41 14.41
CA THR A 128 -1.87 -11.85 15.64
C THR A 128 -0.59 -12.59 16.05
N GLU A 129 -0.56 -13.91 15.88
CA GLU A 129 0.61 -14.74 16.21
C GLU A 129 1.82 -14.40 15.32
N ASP A 130 1.63 -14.17 14.02
CA ASP A 130 2.71 -13.76 13.11
C ASP A 130 3.36 -12.44 13.55
N ILE A 131 2.55 -11.50 14.04
CA ILE A 131 3.00 -10.17 14.46
C ILE A 131 3.66 -10.22 15.85
N GLU A 132 3.04 -10.91 16.81
CA GLU A 132 3.52 -10.99 18.19
C GLU A 132 4.79 -11.85 18.33
N ASN A 133 4.96 -12.86 17.48
CA ASN A 133 6.17 -13.70 17.46
C ASN A 133 7.34 -13.05 16.71
N SER A 134 7.15 -11.90 16.07
CA SER A 134 8.25 -11.21 15.40
C SER A 134 9.10 -10.44 16.41
N ASP A 135 10.39 -10.79 16.47
CA ASP A 135 11.40 -10.06 17.23
C ASP A 135 11.87 -8.79 16.51
N THR A 136 11.53 -8.64 15.22
CA THR A 136 11.94 -7.51 14.38
C THR A 136 11.07 -6.29 14.66
N THR A 137 11.69 -5.12 14.80
CA THR A 137 11.00 -3.84 14.96
C THR A 137 11.00 -3.02 13.68
N LEU A 138 10.21 -1.94 13.65
CA LEU A 138 10.27 -0.96 12.56
C LEU A 138 11.67 -0.36 12.38
N SER A 139 12.43 -0.18 13.46
CA SER A 139 13.81 0.33 13.37
C SER A 139 14.71 -0.64 12.63
N ASP A 140 14.64 -1.94 12.98
CA ASP A 140 15.47 -2.97 12.35
C ASP A 140 15.15 -3.10 10.85
N VAL A 141 13.86 -3.06 10.49
CA VAL A 141 13.43 -3.05 9.09
C VAL A 141 14.00 -1.85 8.34
N ARG A 142 14.00 -0.67 8.95
CA ARG A 142 14.55 0.54 8.32
C ARG A 142 16.05 0.42 8.09
N GLU A 143 16.78 -0.14 9.05
CA GLU A 143 18.22 -0.40 8.91
C GLU A 143 18.49 -1.37 7.76
N ILE A 144 17.76 -2.48 7.68
CA ILE A 144 17.85 -3.45 6.57
C ILE A 144 17.55 -2.78 5.24
N LEU A 145 16.49 -1.96 5.16
CA LEU A 145 16.17 -1.21 3.95
C LEU A 145 17.32 -0.28 3.56
N PHE A 146 17.91 0.44 4.50
CA PHE A 146 19.02 1.37 4.24
C PHE A 146 20.32 0.66 3.85
N GLU A 147 20.48 -0.63 4.12
CA GLU A 147 21.56 -1.44 3.54
C GLU A 147 21.34 -1.73 2.04
N MET A 148 20.09 -1.70 1.57
CA MET A 148 19.70 -2.01 0.19
C MET A 148 19.46 -0.76 -0.66
N ILE A 149 19.03 0.34 -0.06
CA ILE A 149 18.63 1.56 -0.76
C ILE A 149 19.40 2.78 -0.26
N ASN A 150 19.64 3.73 -1.17
CA ASN A 150 20.15 5.07 -0.86
C ASN A 150 19.22 6.13 -1.50
N SER A 151 19.56 7.40 -1.40
CA SER A 151 18.77 8.50 -1.99
C SER A 151 18.64 8.46 -3.52
N ASP A 152 19.56 7.78 -4.21
CA ASP A 152 19.61 7.67 -5.68
C ASP A 152 18.94 6.39 -6.19
N THR A 153 18.66 5.41 -5.33
CA THR A 153 17.83 4.25 -5.67
C THR A 153 16.43 4.70 -6.09
N VAL A 154 15.84 4.10 -7.12
CA VAL A 154 14.44 4.39 -7.50
C VAL A 154 13.49 3.44 -6.79
N LEU A 155 12.57 3.95 -5.98
CA LEU A 155 11.50 3.15 -5.38
C LEU A 155 10.23 3.17 -6.23
N ILE A 156 9.67 2.00 -6.49
CA ILE A 156 8.45 1.82 -7.29
C ILE A 156 7.36 1.23 -6.40
N GLY A 157 6.12 1.69 -6.56
CA GLY A 157 4.99 1.06 -5.89
C GLY A 157 3.65 1.67 -6.26
N HIS A 158 2.62 1.41 -5.45
CA HIS A 158 1.27 1.89 -5.71
C HIS A 158 0.70 2.61 -4.48
N ALA A 159 0.54 3.94 -4.57
CA ALA A 159 0.22 4.78 -3.42
C ALA A 159 1.29 4.68 -2.31
N LEU A 160 2.56 4.69 -2.73
CA LEU A 160 3.76 4.49 -1.89
C LEU A 160 3.89 5.53 -0.77
N GLU A 161 3.17 6.65 -0.90
CA GLU A 161 2.99 7.64 0.16
C GLU A 161 2.51 7.03 1.48
N ASN A 162 1.74 5.94 1.45
CA ASN A 162 1.24 5.27 2.64
C ASN A 162 2.32 4.39 3.27
N ASP A 163 3.03 3.63 2.45
CA ASP A 163 4.12 2.74 2.83
C ASP A 163 5.27 3.54 3.45
N LEU A 164 5.76 4.57 2.78
CA LEU A 164 6.86 5.41 3.26
C LEU A 164 6.50 6.15 4.56
N LYS A 165 5.24 6.58 4.71
CA LYS A 165 4.77 7.15 5.98
C LYS A 165 4.78 6.12 7.10
N ALA A 166 4.28 4.91 6.87
CA ALA A 166 4.26 3.87 7.88
C ALA A 166 5.67 3.38 8.25
N LEU A 167 6.59 3.35 7.28
CA LEU A 167 8.00 3.03 7.52
C LEU A 167 8.80 4.19 8.15
N ARG A 168 8.21 5.40 8.18
CA ARG A 168 8.84 6.66 8.61
C ARG A 168 10.12 6.96 7.81
N ILE A 169 10.03 6.83 6.49
CA ILE A 169 11.13 7.05 5.56
C ILE A 169 10.83 8.26 4.68
N VAL A 170 11.82 9.13 4.50
CA VAL A 170 11.81 10.21 3.49
C VAL A 170 12.68 9.76 2.32
N HIS A 171 12.07 9.65 1.15
CA HIS A 171 12.74 9.25 -0.06
C HIS A 171 12.12 9.97 -1.26
N ASP A 172 12.95 10.67 -2.04
CA ASP A 172 12.47 11.56 -3.10
C ASP A 172 12.39 10.87 -4.48
N ASN A 173 13.20 9.84 -4.72
CA ASN A 173 13.30 9.17 -6.01
C ASN A 173 12.25 8.06 -6.18
N VAL A 174 10.99 8.46 -6.27
CA VAL A 174 9.83 7.53 -6.29
C VAL A 174 9.09 7.55 -7.62
N ILE A 175 8.73 6.37 -8.12
CA ILE A 175 7.73 6.19 -9.19
C ILE A 175 6.46 5.56 -8.59
N ASP A 176 5.46 6.39 -8.32
CA ASP A 176 4.16 5.94 -7.83
C ASP A 176 3.20 5.65 -8.98
N THR A 177 2.81 4.39 -9.15
CA THR A 177 1.90 3.95 -10.21
C THR A 177 0.48 4.49 -10.04
N SER A 178 0.03 4.81 -8.82
CA SER A 178 -1.27 5.43 -8.58
C SER A 178 -1.34 6.85 -9.16
N VAL A 179 -0.20 7.54 -9.18
CA VAL A 179 -0.04 8.88 -9.78
C VAL A 179 0.20 8.76 -11.28
N LEU A 180 1.11 7.88 -11.71
CA LEU A 180 1.48 7.65 -13.11
C LEU A 180 0.26 7.29 -13.98
N PHE A 181 -0.64 6.46 -13.47
CA PHE A 181 -1.86 6.02 -14.17
C PHE A 181 -3.13 6.72 -13.68
N SER A 182 -3.00 7.85 -12.99
CA SER A 182 -4.15 8.66 -12.58
C SER A 182 -4.90 9.20 -13.80
N ARG A 183 -6.23 9.26 -13.71
CA ARG A 183 -7.09 9.84 -14.76
C ARG A 183 -7.61 11.18 -14.31
N SER A 184 -7.51 12.18 -15.19
CA SER A 184 -8.22 13.45 -15.00
C SER A 184 -9.68 13.31 -15.45
N SER A 185 -10.60 13.79 -14.62
CA SER A 185 -12.00 13.99 -14.98
C SER A 185 -12.17 15.19 -15.91
N ALA A 186 -13.34 15.33 -16.52
CA ALA A 186 -13.68 16.50 -17.33
C ALA A 186 -13.61 17.81 -16.52
N GLU A 187 -13.81 17.73 -15.20
CA GLU A 187 -13.70 18.82 -14.22
C GLU A 187 -12.28 18.98 -13.65
N GLY A 188 -11.29 18.29 -14.20
CA GLY A 188 -9.88 18.39 -13.80
C GLY A 188 -9.51 17.64 -12.52
N ARG A 189 -10.41 16.83 -11.94
CA ARG A 189 -10.11 16.04 -10.74
C ARG A 189 -9.30 14.81 -11.12
N ARG A 190 -8.19 14.56 -10.44
CA ARG A 190 -7.40 13.33 -10.62
C ARG A 190 -7.94 12.22 -9.73
N PHE A 191 -8.30 11.11 -10.34
CA PHE A 191 -8.73 9.90 -9.65
C PHE A 191 -7.62 8.85 -9.73
N LYS A 192 -7.16 8.41 -8.56
CA LYS A 192 -6.27 7.25 -8.42
C LYS A 192 -7.09 5.99 -8.70
N ARG A 193 -6.55 5.07 -9.49
CA ARG A 193 -7.16 3.76 -9.75
C ARG A 193 -6.52 2.72 -8.84
N SER A 194 -7.27 1.71 -8.42
CA SER A 194 -6.69 0.61 -7.66
C SER A 194 -5.67 -0.19 -8.49
N LEU A 195 -4.66 -0.73 -7.81
CA LEU A 195 -3.67 -1.61 -8.42
C LEU A 195 -4.33 -2.79 -9.14
N LYS A 196 -5.30 -3.45 -8.49
CA LYS A 196 -6.11 -4.52 -9.10
C LYS A 196 -6.74 -4.14 -10.44
N SER A 197 -7.31 -2.94 -10.54
CA SER A 197 -7.90 -2.44 -11.79
C SER A 197 -6.84 -2.18 -12.86
N LEU A 198 -5.68 -1.63 -12.47
CA LEU A 198 -4.58 -1.36 -13.38
C LEU A 198 -3.90 -2.63 -13.88
N ALA A 199 -3.64 -3.59 -13.00
CA ALA A 199 -3.05 -4.88 -13.33
C ALA A 199 -3.94 -5.61 -14.35
N ARG A 200 -5.26 -5.65 -14.12
CA ARG A 200 -6.21 -6.27 -15.05
C ARG A 200 -6.23 -5.56 -16.41
N GLU A 201 -6.34 -4.24 -16.45
CA GLU A 201 -6.45 -3.52 -17.73
C GLU A 201 -5.12 -3.48 -18.51
N LYS A 202 -4.00 -3.24 -17.83
CA LYS A 202 -2.73 -2.94 -18.48
C LYS A 202 -1.83 -4.15 -18.64
N LEU A 203 -1.92 -5.12 -17.73
CA LEU A 203 -1.05 -6.30 -17.70
C LEU A 203 -1.77 -7.61 -17.99
N ASP A 204 -3.11 -7.59 -18.10
CA ASP A 204 -3.96 -8.78 -18.19
C ASP A 204 -3.71 -9.75 -17.02
N MET A 205 -3.46 -9.19 -15.83
CA MET A 205 -3.19 -9.93 -14.61
C MET A 205 -4.36 -9.78 -13.63
N GLU A 206 -4.77 -10.89 -13.03
CA GLU A 206 -5.73 -10.88 -11.93
C GLU A 206 -4.97 -11.06 -10.61
N ILE A 207 -5.03 -10.02 -9.77
CA ILE A 207 -4.36 -9.95 -8.46
C ILE A 207 -5.40 -9.70 -7.37
N GLN A 208 -5.05 -9.99 -6.11
CA GLN A 208 -5.93 -9.74 -4.95
C GLN A 208 -7.32 -10.40 -5.11
N SER A 209 -7.35 -11.64 -5.61
CA SER A 209 -8.58 -12.40 -5.81
C SER A 209 -9.22 -12.82 -4.48
N GLU A 210 -10.54 -12.70 -4.36
CA GLU A 210 -11.28 -13.16 -3.18
C GLU A 210 -11.14 -14.69 -3.07
N GLY A 211 -10.30 -15.17 -2.13
CA GLY A 211 -10.09 -16.61 -1.91
C GLY A 211 -8.64 -17.09 -1.78
N GLY A 212 -7.63 -16.21 -1.76
CA GLY A 212 -6.25 -16.58 -1.38
C GLY A 212 -5.49 -17.46 -2.38
N THR A 213 -6.05 -17.74 -3.55
CA THR A 213 -5.34 -18.52 -4.58
C THR A 213 -4.69 -17.57 -5.59
N SER A 214 -3.42 -17.24 -5.37
CA SER A 214 -2.58 -16.68 -6.44
C SER A 214 -2.29 -17.77 -7.48
N TYR A 215 -2.75 -17.57 -8.72
CA TYR A 215 -2.29 -18.36 -9.87
C TYR A 215 -1.25 -17.53 -10.62
N THR A 216 0.04 -17.78 -10.38
CA THR A 216 1.09 -17.21 -11.24
C THR A 216 1.10 -17.94 -12.57
N GLU A 217 0.69 -17.28 -13.65
CA GLU A 217 0.86 -17.81 -15.00
C GLU A 217 2.34 -17.92 -15.42
N PHE A 218 2.55 -18.93 -16.25
CA PHE A 218 3.82 -19.52 -16.65
C PHE A 218 4.47 -18.72 -17.78
N LEU A 219 5.39 -17.80 -17.47
CA LEU A 219 6.32 -17.25 -18.48
C LEU A 219 7.77 -17.52 -18.11
N SER A 220 8.26 -18.60 -18.73
CA SER A 220 9.63 -19.03 -19.03
C SER A 220 10.76 -18.68 -18.04
N SER A 221 11.24 -19.75 -17.41
CA SER A 221 12.60 -19.96 -16.91
C SER A 221 12.95 -19.31 -15.58
N LYS A 222 12.78 -20.13 -14.52
CA LYS A 222 13.10 -19.95 -13.08
C LYS A 222 12.04 -19.20 -12.29
N ARG A 223 11.10 -19.94 -11.72
CA ARG A 223 10.30 -19.47 -10.59
C ARG A 223 10.16 -20.60 -9.57
N ILE A 224 10.59 -20.33 -8.33
CA ILE A 224 10.29 -21.17 -7.18
C ILE A 224 8.79 -21.00 -6.91
N LEU A 225 8.06 -22.11 -6.90
CA LEU A 225 6.67 -22.16 -6.47
C LEU A 225 6.61 -21.76 -4.98
N LYS A 226 6.29 -20.50 -4.66
CA LYS A 226 5.91 -20.11 -3.30
C LYS A 226 4.42 -20.43 -3.13
N SER A 227 4.11 -21.72 -2.97
CA SER A 227 2.83 -22.16 -2.41
C SER A 227 2.91 -21.95 -0.90
N ILE A 228 2.70 -20.72 -0.44
CA ILE A 228 2.29 -20.50 0.95
C ILE A 228 0.78 -20.27 0.89
N PHE A 229 0.05 -21.18 1.52
CA PHE A 229 -1.38 -21.05 1.74
C PHE A 229 -1.58 -19.93 2.75
N THR A 230 -1.48 -18.67 2.33
CA THR A 230 -1.82 -17.52 3.19
C THR A 230 -3.33 -17.49 3.33
N ALA A 231 -3.79 -17.61 4.58
CA ALA A 231 -5.20 -17.56 4.91
C ALA A 231 -5.75 -16.16 4.61
N GLY A 232 -6.20 -15.93 3.38
CA GLY A 232 -6.92 -14.74 2.93
C GLY A 232 -6.20 -13.41 3.22
N GLY A 233 -5.53 -12.84 2.23
CA GLY A 233 -4.90 -11.53 2.29
C GLY A 233 -4.44 -11.10 0.90
N HIS A 234 -3.96 -9.88 0.76
CA HIS A 234 -3.18 -9.48 -0.40
C HIS A 234 -1.78 -10.11 -0.29
N ASP A 235 -1.14 -10.30 -1.44
CA ASP A 235 0.23 -10.76 -1.50
C ASP A 235 1.09 -9.55 -1.89
N SER A 236 1.69 -8.92 -0.87
CA SER A 236 2.60 -7.78 -1.07
C SER A 236 3.71 -8.03 -2.10
N GLY A 237 4.18 -9.27 -2.29
CA GLY A 237 5.12 -9.61 -3.35
C GLY A 237 4.50 -9.54 -4.75
N GLU A 238 3.28 -10.06 -4.90
CA GLU A 238 2.47 -9.94 -6.13
C GLU A 238 2.17 -8.47 -6.45
N ASP A 239 1.79 -7.68 -5.44
CA ASP A 239 1.43 -6.27 -5.57
C ASP A 239 2.65 -5.40 -5.94
N ALA A 240 3.77 -5.54 -5.24
CA ALA A 240 5.03 -4.89 -5.58
C ALA A 240 5.45 -5.24 -7.02
N TRP A 241 5.41 -6.52 -7.39
CA TRP A 241 5.75 -6.94 -8.75
C TRP A 241 4.79 -6.41 -9.81
N ALA A 242 3.49 -6.35 -9.53
CA ALA A 242 2.50 -5.76 -10.43
C ALA A 242 2.80 -4.27 -10.67
N ALA A 243 3.14 -3.51 -9.62
CA ALA A 243 3.56 -2.12 -9.73
C ALA A 243 4.82 -1.97 -10.60
N MET A 244 5.84 -2.80 -10.37
CA MET A 244 7.05 -2.86 -11.21
C MET A 244 6.72 -3.08 -12.69
N ARG A 245 5.90 -4.09 -12.98
CA ARG A 245 5.49 -4.42 -14.36
C ARG A 245 4.73 -3.28 -15.05
N LEU A 246 3.90 -2.55 -14.31
CA LEU A 246 3.21 -1.37 -14.83
C LEU A 246 4.21 -0.29 -15.26
N VAL A 247 5.23 0.00 -14.45
CA VAL A 247 6.29 0.97 -14.79
C VAL A 247 7.09 0.49 -16.00
N LEU A 248 7.57 -0.76 -15.99
CA LEU A 248 8.33 -1.33 -17.11
C LEU A 248 7.52 -1.29 -18.42
N ARG A 249 6.21 -1.50 -18.38
CA ARG A 249 5.33 -1.36 -19.54
C ARG A 249 5.20 0.09 -20.00
N ALA A 250 5.07 1.04 -19.07
CA ALA A 250 5.02 2.47 -19.42
C ALA A 250 6.31 2.93 -20.10
N VAL A 251 7.47 2.53 -19.57
CA VAL A 251 8.79 2.83 -20.16
C VAL A 251 8.91 2.23 -21.56
N LYS A 252 8.58 0.94 -21.73
CA LYS A 252 8.60 0.28 -23.05
C LYS A 252 7.68 0.95 -24.08
N SER A 253 6.54 1.50 -23.64
CA SER A 253 5.60 2.19 -24.52
C SER A 253 6.05 3.61 -24.88
N ALA A 254 6.98 4.20 -24.12
CA ALA A 254 7.52 5.54 -24.34
C ALA A 254 8.81 5.54 -25.18
N LEU A 255 9.46 4.37 -25.35
CA LEU A 255 10.60 4.22 -26.23
C LEU A 255 10.15 4.22 -27.71
N PRO A 256 10.85 4.96 -28.58
CA PRO A 256 10.49 5.11 -30.00
C PRO A 256 10.69 3.83 -30.83
#